data_AF-A0A1V5THE9-F1
#
_entry.id   AF-A0A1V5THE9-F1
#
_cell.length_a   1.000
_cell.length_b   1.000
_cell.length_c   1.000
_cell.angle_alpha   90.00
_cell.angle_beta   90.00
_cell.angle_gamma   90.00
#
_symmetry.space_group_name_H-M   'P 1'
#
loop_
_entity.id
_entity.type
_entity.pdbx_description
1 polymer ?
#
loop_
_entity_poly.entity_id
_entity_poly.type
_entity_poly.pdbx_seq_one_letter_code
_entity_poly.pdbx_strand_id
1 'polypeptide(L)'
;MKKHKVILLSILVLSVISFTSCEPFLVNKITVRNLAAAEVQFNLRAKTYLIPSGETLVLDDFKKGTFNYYSTFSLPAGVTGVETEGDFEGEVTLNAGTEILFVYKSTIADNKYSISVYKMSSDDVNRPDPFGGDK
;
A
#
# COMPACT_ATOMS: atom_id res chain seq x y z
N MET A 1 47.95 28.54 -16.24
CA MET A 1 47.12 27.58 -17.02
C MET A 1 46.83 26.26 -16.31
N LYS A 2 47.81 25.56 -15.69
CA LYS A 2 47.54 24.29 -14.96
C LYS A 2 46.57 24.43 -13.78
N LYS A 3 46.69 25.50 -12.98
CA LYS A 3 45.84 25.74 -11.79
C LYS A 3 44.35 25.94 -12.14
N HIS A 4 44.04 26.66 -13.22
CA HIS A 4 42.65 26.88 -13.65
C HIS A 4 41.98 25.60 -14.17
N LYS A 5 42.75 24.71 -14.83
CA LYS A 5 42.23 23.41 -15.28
C LYS A 5 41.86 22.49 -14.10
N VAL A 6 42.63 22.53 -13.02
CA VAL A 6 42.34 21.75 -11.81
C VAL A 6 41.08 22.27 -11.12
N ILE A 7 40.94 23.59 -10.97
CA ILE A 7 39.75 24.20 -10.36
C ILE A 7 38.48 23.88 -11.16
N LEU A 8 38.56 23.97 -12.50
CA LEU A 8 37.41 23.67 -13.37
C LEU A 8 36.98 22.19 -13.27
N LEU A 9 37.95 21.27 -13.17
CA LEU A 9 37.69 19.84 -12.99
C LEU A 9 37.04 19.56 -11.63
N SER A 10 37.50 20.22 -10.57
CA SER A 10 36.93 20.08 -9.22
C SER A 10 35.47 20.54 -9.16
N ILE A 11 35.15 21.69 -9.78
CA ILE A 11 33.78 22.21 -9.86
C ILE A 11 32.88 21.26 -10.67
N LEU A 12 33.40 20.70 -11.78
CA LEU A 12 32.66 19.74 -12.59
C LEU A 12 32.32 18.47 -11.79
N VAL A 13 33.29 17.90 -11.07
CA VAL A 13 33.07 16.70 -10.24
C VAL A 13 32.08 16.97 -9.11
N LEU A 14 32.20 18.11 -8.42
CA LEU A 14 31.24 18.51 -7.39
C LEU A 14 29.82 18.67 -7.96
N SER A 15 29.67 19.25 -9.15
CA SER A 15 28.36 19.41 -9.80
C SER A 15 27.70 18.08 -10.12
N VAL A 16 28.46 17.07 -10.57
CA VAL A 16 27.91 15.74 -10.90
C VAL A 16 27.44 14.99 -9.64
N ILE A 17 28.15 15.14 -8.51
CA ILE A 17 27.76 14.50 -7.23
C ILE A 17 26.47 15.14 -6.68
N SER A 18 26.25 16.44 -6.90
CA SER A 18 25.02 17.13 -6.47
C SER A 18 23.77 16.67 -7.22
N PHE A 19 23.87 16.14 -8.45
CA PHE A 19 22.73 15.63 -9.21
C PHE A 19 22.35 14.17 -8.88
N THR A 20 23.21 13.42 -8.17
CA THR A 20 22.91 12.06 -7.71
C THR A 20 22.20 12.00 -6.36
N SER A 21 21.97 13.15 -5.72
CA SER A 21 21.23 13.30 -4.45
C SER A 21 19.71 13.31 -4.65
N CYS A 22 19.20 12.46 -5.54
CA CYS A 22 17.77 12.22 -5.60
C CYS A 22 17.40 11.44 -4.32
N GLU A 23 16.77 12.11 -3.35
CA GLU A 23 16.20 11.44 -2.18
C GLU A 23 15.40 10.23 -2.65
N PRO A 24 15.44 9.08 -1.92
CA PRO A 24 14.61 7.96 -2.28
C PRO A 24 13.16 8.44 -2.31
N PHE A 25 12.55 8.39 -3.49
CA PHE A 25 11.13 8.72 -3.63
C PHE A 25 10.37 7.86 -2.62
N LEU A 26 9.79 8.50 -1.61
CA LEU A 26 8.95 7.82 -0.63
C LEU A 26 7.65 7.42 -1.33
N VAL A 27 7.62 6.19 -1.83
CA VAL A 27 6.47 5.64 -2.55
C VAL A 27 5.47 5.05 -1.57
N ASN A 28 4.23 5.47 -1.69
CA ASN A 28 3.12 4.89 -0.93
C ASN A 28 2.72 3.55 -1.54
N LYS A 29 2.45 2.57 -0.69
CA LYS A 29 2.18 1.19 -1.12
C LYS A 29 0.95 0.64 -0.42
N ILE A 30 0.08 -0.03 -1.17
CA ILE A 30 -1.02 -0.82 -0.63
C ILE A 30 -0.80 -2.27 -1.05
N THR A 31 -0.68 -3.16 -0.06
CA THR A 31 -0.59 -4.60 -0.27
C THR A 31 -1.89 -5.25 0.17
N VAL A 32 -2.47 -6.06 -0.70
CA VAL A 32 -3.68 -6.84 -0.43
C VAL A 32 -3.33 -8.32 -0.55
N ARG A 33 -3.36 -9.03 0.57
CA ARG A 33 -3.04 -10.46 0.62
C ARG A 33 -4.30 -11.27 0.89
N ASN A 34 -4.65 -12.14 -0.04
CA ASN A 34 -5.79 -13.03 0.10
C ASN A 34 -5.34 -14.41 0.57
N LEU A 35 -5.47 -14.68 1.87
CA LEU A 35 -5.30 -16.02 2.46
C LEU A 35 -6.64 -16.74 2.66
N ALA A 36 -7.74 -16.14 2.19
CA ALA A 36 -9.06 -16.74 2.27
C ALA A 36 -9.24 -17.79 1.17
N ALA A 37 -10.18 -18.71 1.36
CA ALA A 37 -10.45 -19.81 0.45
C ALA A 37 -11.13 -19.36 -0.86
N ALA A 38 -11.78 -18.21 -0.86
CA ALA A 38 -12.43 -17.63 -2.04
C ALA A 38 -11.67 -16.43 -2.62
N GLU A 39 -12.01 -16.06 -3.86
CA GLU A 39 -11.57 -14.80 -4.46
C GLU A 39 -12.11 -13.61 -3.67
N VAL A 40 -11.24 -12.62 -3.47
CA VAL A 40 -11.55 -11.31 -2.88
C VAL A 40 -11.52 -10.27 -3.99
N GLN A 41 -12.50 -9.37 -4.00
CA GLN A 41 -12.54 -8.21 -4.87
C GLN A 41 -12.25 -6.97 -4.02
N PHE A 42 -11.13 -6.31 -4.27
CA PHE A 42 -10.75 -5.09 -3.59
C PHE A 42 -11.04 -3.89 -4.48
N ASN A 43 -11.81 -2.93 -3.98
CA ASN A 43 -12.19 -1.74 -4.72
C ASN A 43 -11.53 -0.53 -4.12
N LEU A 44 -10.80 0.21 -4.96
CA LEU A 44 -10.10 1.43 -4.58
C LEU A 44 -10.10 2.41 -5.74
N ARG A 45 -10.47 3.67 -5.50
CA ARG A 45 -10.53 4.73 -6.54
C ARG A 45 -11.36 4.33 -7.77
N ALA A 46 -12.52 3.73 -7.55
CA ALA A 46 -13.41 3.22 -8.60
C ALA A 46 -12.77 2.18 -9.53
N LYS A 47 -11.68 1.52 -9.10
CA LYS A 47 -11.10 0.36 -9.76
C LYS A 47 -11.32 -0.87 -8.90
N THR A 48 -11.77 -1.95 -9.53
CA THR A 48 -11.91 -3.27 -8.91
C THR A 48 -10.70 -4.10 -9.25
N TYR A 49 -10.08 -4.67 -8.24
CA TYR A 49 -8.99 -5.63 -8.37
C TYR A 49 -9.49 -6.99 -7.88
N LEU A 50 -9.31 -8.02 -8.70
CA LEU A 50 -9.64 -9.40 -8.34
C LEU A 50 -8.37 -10.06 -7.79
N ILE A 51 -8.44 -10.57 -6.56
CA ILE A 51 -7.34 -11.25 -5.89
C ILE A 51 -7.76 -12.70 -5.64
N PRO A 52 -7.27 -13.66 -6.45
CA PRO A 52 -7.54 -15.08 -6.25
C PRO A 52 -7.09 -15.58 -4.87
N SER A 53 -7.60 -16.74 -4.45
CA SER A 53 -7.18 -17.37 -3.20
C SER A 53 -5.67 -17.68 -3.23
N GLY A 54 -4.96 -17.32 -2.15
CA GLY A 54 -3.52 -17.51 -2.00
C GLY A 54 -2.66 -16.40 -2.61
N GLU A 55 -3.27 -15.48 -3.38
CA GLU A 55 -2.53 -14.45 -4.12
C GLU A 55 -2.32 -13.16 -3.32
N THR A 56 -1.35 -12.36 -3.78
CA THR A 56 -1.07 -11.02 -3.25
C THR A 56 -1.09 -10.00 -4.38
N LEU A 57 -1.89 -8.95 -4.20
CA LEU A 57 -1.87 -7.74 -5.01
C LEU A 57 -0.99 -6.69 -4.34
N VAL A 58 -0.08 -6.08 -5.10
CA VAL A 58 0.70 -4.92 -4.67
C VAL A 58 0.34 -3.76 -5.59
N LEU A 59 -0.10 -2.66 -4.99
CA LEU A 59 -0.37 -1.40 -5.65
C LEU A 59 0.65 -0.37 -5.14
N ASP A 60 1.33 0.28 -6.06
CA ASP A 60 2.34 1.30 -5.78
C ASP A 60 1.96 2.65 -6.42
N ASP A 61 2.85 3.65 -6.26
CA ASP A 61 2.73 4.98 -6.85
C ASP A 61 1.46 5.76 -6.47
N PHE A 62 1.05 5.65 -5.21
CA PHE A 62 -0.02 6.50 -4.69
C PHE A 62 0.48 7.87 -4.28
N LYS A 63 -0.22 8.92 -4.74
CA LYS A 63 -0.09 10.25 -4.16
C LYS A 63 -0.60 10.26 -2.72
N LYS A 64 -0.11 11.22 -1.92
CA LYS A 64 -0.66 11.48 -0.59
C LYS A 64 -2.16 11.81 -0.65
N GLY A 65 -2.90 11.37 0.35
CA GLY A 65 -4.33 11.64 0.46
C GLY A 65 -5.10 10.49 1.11
N THR A 66 -6.40 10.70 1.23
CA THR A 66 -7.34 9.72 1.80
C THR A 66 -8.18 9.14 0.69
N PHE A 67 -8.30 7.81 0.68
CA PHE A 67 -9.03 7.07 -0.35
C PHE A 67 -9.99 6.09 0.28
N ASN A 68 -11.22 6.07 -0.23
CA ASN A 68 -12.22 5.11 0.18
C ASN A 68 -11.94 3.77 -0.50
N TYR A 69 -12.05 2.70 0.27
CA TYR A 69 -12.00 1.34 -0.23
C TYR A 69 -13.19 0.54 0.27
N TYR A 70 -13.53 -0.49 -0.48
CA TYR A 70 -14.45 -1.53 -0.03
C TYR A 70 -14.05 -2.86 -0.64
N SER A 71 -14.46 -3.94 0.01
CA SER A 71 -14.05 -5.29 -0.38
C SER A 71 -15.27 -6.18 -0.40
N THR A 72 -15.34 -7.03 -1.41
CA THR A 72 -16.32 -8.11 -1.48
C THR A 72 -15.57 -9.42 -1.73
N PHE A 73 -16.29 -10.54 -1.68
CA PHE A 73 -15.69 -11.85 -1.89
C PHE A 73 -16.72 -12.78 -2.52
N SER A 74 -16.23 -13.81 -3.19
CA SER A 74 -17.07 -14.88 -3.70
C SER A 74 -17.38 -15.90 -2.59
N LEU A 75 -18.52 -16.57 -2.68
CA LEU A 75 -18.84 -17.67 -1.78
C LEU A 75 -18.22 -18.96 -2.31
N PRO A 76 -17.47 -19.71 -1.50
CA PRO A 76 -17.03 -21.05 -1.89
C PRO A 76 -18.22 -21.97 -2.19
N ALA A 77 -18.02 -22.94 -3.07
CA ALA A 77 -19.06 -23.91 -3.42
C ALA A 77 -19.46 -24.77 -2.19
N GLY A 78 -20.75 -25.07 -2.06
CA GLY A 78 -21.28 -25.94 -1.00
C GLY A 78 -21.54 -25.24 0.34
N VAL A 79 -21.24 -23.94 0.45
CA VAL A 79 -21.50 -23.14 1.64
C VAL A 79 -22.93 -22.60 1.59
N THR A 80 -23.64 -22.65 2.72
CA THR A 80 -25.04 -22.18 2.85
C THR A 80 -25.18 -20.92 3.71
N GLY A 81 -24.13 -20.53 4.43
CA GLY A 81 -24.12 -19.35 5.29
C GLY A 81 -22.81 -18.58 5.23
N VAL A 82 -22.87 -17.28 5.51
CA VAL A 82 -21.70 -16.39 5.51
C VAL A 82 -21.63 -15.60 6.81
N GLU A 83 -20.41 -15.37 7.27
CA GLU A 83 -20.10 -14.46 8.37
C GLU A 83 -18.89 -13.63 8.01
N THR A 84 -18.95 -12.35 8.32
CA THR A 84 -17.93 -11.36 7.97
C THR A 84 -17.48 -10.62 9.20
N GLU A 85 -16.17 -10.44 9.36
CA GLU A 85 -15.58 -9.69 10.47
C GLU A 85 -14.47 -8.74 9.99
N GLY A 86 -14.39 -7.55 10.58
CA GLY A 86 -13.29 -6.61 10.36
C GLY A 86 -13.54 -5.60 9.24
N ASP A 87 -12.44 -5.04 8.74
CA ASP A 87 -12.39 -3.80 7.94
C ASP A 87 -12.72 -3.98 6.45
N PHE A 88 -13.88 -4.53 6.09
CA PHE A 88 -14.26 -4.75 4.69
C PHE A 88 -14.43 -3.46 3.89
N GLU A 89 -14.79 -2.37 4.55
CA GLU A 89 -14.93 -1.04 3.96
C GLU A 89 -14.37 0.02 4.89
N GLY A 90 -13.99 1.17 4.31
CA GLY A 90 -13.53 2.32 5.07
C GLY A 90 -12.58 3.20 4.27
N GLU A 91 -11.69 3.88 4.99
CA GLU A 91 -10.73 4.80 4.41
C GLU A 91 -9.29 4.33 4.66
N VAL A 92 -8.41 4.62 3.70
CA VAL A 92 -6.96 4.55 3.83
C VAL A 92 -6.38 5.95 3.66
N THR A 93 -5.63 6.42 4.66
CA THR A 93 -4.88 7.67 4.59
C THR A 93 -3.42 7.33 4.28
N LEU A 94 -2.91 7.89 3.20
CA LEU A 94 -1.53 7.71 2.75
C LEU A 94 -0.77 9.01 2.93
N ASN A 95 0.11 9.05 3.94
CA ASN A 95 1.15 10.06 4.09
C ASN A 95 2.39 9.66 3.28
N ALA A 96 3.42 10.50 3.17
CA ALA A 96 4.59 10.19 2.34
C ALA A 96 5.34 8.93 2.84
N GLY A 97 5.44 7.90 2.01
CA GLY A 97 6.06 6.61 2.36
C GLY A 97 5.20 5.74 3.27
N THR A 98 3.88 5.92 3.28
CA THR A 98 2.96 5.03 4.03
C THR A 98 2.76 3.71 3.29
N GLU A 99 2.87 2.60 4.03
CA GLU A 99 2.50 1.27 3.58
C GLU A 99 1.24 0.79 4.29
N ILE A 100 0.24 0.35 3.54
CA ILE A 100 -0.97 -0.28 4.06
C ILE A 100 -0.96 -1.76 3.68
N LEU A 101 -1.33 -2.62 4.63
CA LEU A 101 -1.50 -4.06 4.41
C LEU A 101 -2.91 -4.49 4.78
N PHE A 102 -3.60 -5.10 3.82
CA PHE A 102 -4.83 -5.84 4.03
C PHE A 102 -4.54 -7.34 4.00
N VAL A 103 -5.05 -8.07 5.00
CA VAL A 103 -4.96 -9.53 5.05
C VAL A 103 -6.35 -10.12 5.21
N TYR A 104 -6.80 -10.85 4.19
CA TYR A 104 -8.04 -11.61 4.23
C TYR A 104 -7.72 -13.03 4.68
N LYS A 105 -8.51 -13.54 5.62
CA LYS A 105 -8.44 -14.93 6.11
C LYS A 105 -9.85 -15.48 6.16
N SER A 106 -9.97 -16.80 6.03
CA SER A 106 -11.26 -17.45 6.19
C SER A 106 -11.14 -18.83 6.79
N THR A 107 -12.25 -19.27 7.37
CA THR A 107 -12.48 -20.66 7.76
C THR A 107 -13.80 -21.14 7.15
N ILE A 108 -13.87 -22.44 6.88
CA ILE A 108 -15.12 -23.11 6.52
C ILE A 108 -15.36 -24.18 7.58
N ALA A 109 -16.48 -24.06 8.30
CA ALA A 109 -16.93 -25.04 9.29
C ALA A 109 -18.46 -25.14 9.22
N ASP A 110 -19.00 -26.36 9.31
CA ASP A 110 -20.45 -26.62 9.31
C ASP A 110 -21.23 -25.92 8.17
N ASN A 111 -20.69 -25.97 6.94
CA ASN A 111 -21.22 -25.28 5.74
C ASN A 111 -21.39 -23.75 5.90
N LYS A 112 -20.70 -23.14 6.86
CA LYS A 112 -20.62 -21.70 7.06
C LYS A 112 -19.22 -21.21 6.66
N TYR A 113 -19.17 -20.17 5.85
CA TYR A 113 -17.94 -19.48 5.47
C TYR A 113 -17.77 -18.24 6.34
N SER A 114 -16.78 -18.25 7.21
CA SER A 114 -16.42 -17.09 8.03
C SER A 114 -15.17 -16.46 7.44
N ILE A 115 -15.27 -15.19 7.03
CA ILE A 115 -14.16 -14.43 6.44
C ILE A 115 -13.89 -13.17 7.26
N SER A 116 -12.62 -12.95 7.58
CA SER A 116 -12.15 -11.79 8.33
C SER A 116 -11.13 -11.02 7.51
N VAL A 117 -11.14 -9.70 7.62
CA VAL A 117 -10.12 -8.83 7.04
C VAL A 117 -9.46 -7.96 8.11
N TYR A 118 -8.14 -7.91 8.06
CA TYR A 118 -7.32 -7.09 8.96
C TYR A 118 -6.62 -6.01 8.14
N LYS A 119 -6.81 -4.75 8.50
CA LYS A 119 -6.08 -3.61 7.95
C LYS A 119 -4.97 -3.17 8.90
N MET A 120 -3.77 -3.00 8.39
CA MET A 120 -2.60 -2.48 9.11
C MET A 120 -1.98 -1.34 8.33
N SER A 121 -1.40 -0.36 9.03
CA SER A 121 -0.68 0.78 8.46
C SER A 121 0.71 0.86 9.07
N SER A 122 1.71 1.20 8.25
CA SER A 122 3.07 1.53 8.72
C SER A 122 3.18 2.97 9.21
N ASP A 123 2.14 3.77 9.03
CA ASP A 123 2.16 5.16 9.46
C ASP A 123 2.07 5.23 10.99
N ASP A 124 3.09 5.82 11.61
CA ASP A 124 3.08 6.09 13.04
C ASP A 124 2.24 7.34 13.28
N VAL A 125 1.26 7.22 14.19
CA VAL A 125 0.35 8.30 14.60
C VAL A 125 1.11 9.54 15.12
N ASN A 126 2.39 9.36 15.50
CA ASN A 126 3.26 10.42 16.01
C ASN A 126 4.32 10.89 15.00
N ARG A 127 4.33 10.41 13.76
CA ARG A 127 5.38 10.80 12.79
C ARG A 127 5.15 12.25 12.35
N PRO A 128 6.10 13.17 12.62
CA PRO A 128 6.05 14.51 12.03
C PRO A 128 6.13 14.35 10.51
N ASP A 129 5.31 15.10 9.76
CA ASP A 129 5.47 15.15 8.30
C ASP A 129 6.89 15.60 7.98
N PRO A 130 7.75 14.77 7.35
CA PRO A 130 9.12 15.14 7.03
C PRO A 130 9.18 16.29 6.01
N PHE A 131 8.05 16.61 5.39
CA PHE A 131 7.86 17.74 4.48
C PHE A 131 6.86 18.78 5.04
N GLY A 132 6.54 18.71 6.33
CA GLY A 132 5.57 19.56 6.99
C GLY A 132 6.02 21.01 7.04
N GLY A 133 5.44 21.83 6.17
CA GLY A 133 5.18 23.23 6.51
C GLY A 133 3.99 23.26 7.45
N ASP A 134 4.23 23.69 8.68
CA ASP A 134 3.18 24.09 9.61
C ASP A 134 2.23 25.08 8.91
N LYS A 135 0.92 24.87 9.07
CA LYS A 135 -0.04 25.96 8.92
C LYS A 135 -0.05 26.77 10.21
#